data_AF-A0A7W1PK42-F1
#
_entry.id   AF-A0A7W1PK42-F1
#
_cell.length_a   1.000
_cell.length_b   1.000
_cell.length_c   1.000
_cell.angle_alpha   90.00
_cell.angle_beta   90.00
_cell.angle_gamma   90.00
#
_symmetry.space_group_name_H-M   'P 1'
#
loop_
_entity.id
_entity.type
_entity.pdbx_description
1 polymer ?
#
loop_
_entity_poly.entity_id
_entity_poly.type
_entity_poly.pdbx_seq_one_letter_code
_entity_poly.pdbx_strand_id
1 'polypeptide(L)'
;HQAVLDAGVRISGPTVHFVDEVFDHGAVIAQWPVPVHPADTAESLAARVLRAEHALYPRVVHAVAAGMITLGGQGRVQWAGSSIGSDLDFALVPAAASRASALAPSAEPATPPAATMQSLYPNL
;
A
#
# COMPACT_ATOMS: atom_id res chain seq x y z
N HIS A 1 -3.09 -8.75 13.39
CA HIS A 1 -4.22 -8.93 12.45
C HIS A 1 -5.57 -8.46 12.99
N GLN A 2 -5.76 -8.25 14.30
CA GLN A 2 -7.02 -7.72 14.84
C GLN A 2 -7.43 -6.38 14.21
N ALA A 3 -6.50 -5.43 14.07
CA ALA A 3 -6.75 -4.15 13.42
C ALA A 3 -7.30 -4.26 11.98
N VAL A 4 -6.95 -5.32 11.24
CA VAL A 4 -7.49 -5.57 9.88
C VAL A 4 -8.96 -5.96 9.95
N LEU A 5 -9.32 -6.78 10.94
CA LEU A 5 -10.71 -7.18 11.18
C LEU A 5 -11.54 -6.00 11.67
N ASP A 6 -11.00 -5.21 12.61
CA ASP A 6 -11.65 -4.02 13.16
C ASP A 6 -11.90 -2.96 12.09
N ALA A 7 -10.97 -2.81 11.13
CA ALA A 7 -11.12 -1.93 9.98
C ALA A 7 -12.16 -2.43 8.95
N GLY A 8 -12.63 -3.68 9.07
CA GLY A 8 -13.65 -4.25 8.20
C GLY A 8 -13.24 -4.45 6.74
N VAL A 9 -11.93 -4.43 6.44
CA VAL A 9 -11.44 -4.59 5.06
C VAL A 9 -11.66 -6.02 4.55
N ARG A 10 -11.75 -6.17 3.23
CA ARG A 10 -12.00 -7.47 2.58
C ARG A 10 -10.74 -8.14 2.04
N ILE A 11 -9.66 -7.37 1.88
CA ILE A 11 -8.37 -7.82 1.39
C ILE A 11 -7.28 -7.30 2.34
N SER A 12 -6.33 -8.16 2.67
CA SER A 12 -5.10 -7.87 3.41
C SER A 12 -3.91 -8.50 2.66
N GLY A 13 -2.75 -8.66 3.29
CA GLY A 13 -1.65 -9.42 2.72
C GLY A 13 -0.27 -8.89 3.07
N PRO A 14 0.79 -9.66 2.74
CA PRO A 14 2.15 -9.25 2.98
C PRO A 14 2.69 -8.30 1.90
N THR A 15 3.64 -7.47 2.31
CA THR A 15 4.42 -6.58 1.44
C THR A 15 5.90 -6.83 1.69
N VAL A 16 6.69 -6.94 0.62
CA VAL A 16 8.15 -6.99 0.68
C VAL A 16 8.67 -5.70 0.05
N HIS A 17 9.50 -4.97 0.77
CA HIS A 17 10.09 -3.71 0.33
C HIS A 17 11.59 -3.64 0.68
N PHE A 18 12.32 -2.76 0.02
CA PHE A 18 13.64 -2.35 0.49
C PHE A 18 13.52 -1.50 1.75
N VAL A 19 14.49 -1.58 2.65
CA VAL A 19 14.52 -0.77 3.88
C VAL A 19 15.14 0.60 3.59
N ASP A 20 14.55 1.66 4.12
CA ASP A 20 15.14 3.00 4.18
C ASP A 20 15.14 3.53 5.63
N GLU A 21 15.44 4.81 5.83
CA GLU A 21 15.51 5.44 7.16
C GLU A 21 14.13 5.62 7.82
N VAL A 22 13.05 5.47 7.06
CA VAL A 22 11.68 5.66 7.51
C VAL A 22 10.98 4.30 7.61
N PHE A 23 10.42 4.02 8.78
CA PHE A 23 9.76 2.75 9.02
C PHE A 23 8.63 2.48 8.00
N ASP A 24 8.63 1.29 7.41
CA ASP A 24 7.66 0.81 6.41
C ASP A 24 7.46 1.70 5.16
N HIS A 25 8.45 2.52 4.80
CA HIS A 25 8.34 3.46 3.68
C HIS A 25 9.11 3.06 2.41
N GLY A 26 10.10 2.16 2.54
CA GLY A 26 10.99 1.90 1.42
C GLY A 26 10.32 1.23 0.22
N ALA A 27 11.07 1.14 -0.88
CA ALA A 27 10.52 0.83 -2.20
C ALA A 27 9.93 -0.59 -2.25
N VAL A 28 8.62 -0.68 -2.54
CA VAL A 28 7.88 -1.94 -2.63
C VAL A 28 8.38 -2.79 -3.80
N ILE A 29 8.80 -4.02 -3.49
CA ILE A 29 9.26 -5.02 -4.45
C ILE A 29 8.09 -5.93 -4.86
N ALA A 30 7.30 -6.38 -3.89
CA ALA A 30 6.24 -7.33 -4.11
C ALA A 30 5.13 -7.22 -3.05
N GLN A 31 3.90 -7.55 -3.45
CA GLN A 31 2.75 -7.67 -2.56
C GLN A 31 1.90 -8.87 -2.98
N TRP A 32 1.15 -9.44 -2.05
CA TRP A 32 0.20 -10.50 -2.37
C TRP A 32 -1.15 -10.30 -1.69
N PRO A 33 -2.26 -10.27 -2.44
CA PRO A 33 -3.58 -10.13 -1.83
C PRO A 33 -3.98 -11.41 -1.09
N VAL A 34 -4.43 -11.24 0.14
CA VAL A 34 -4.98 -12.30 0.99
C VAL A 34 -6.43 -11.92 1.33
N PRO A 35 -7.44 -12.73 0.95
CA PRO A 35 -8.82 -12.43 1.29
C PRO A 35 -9.04 -12.51 2.79
N VAL A 36 -9.90 -11.62 3.32
CA VAL A 36 -10.40 -11.63 4.70
C VAL A 36 -11.83 -12.16 4.66
N HIS A 37 -12.07 -13.27 5.35
CA HIS A 37 -13.38 -13.90 5.40
C HIS A 37 -14.20 -13.39 6.59
N PRO A 38 -15.55 -13.35 6.49
CA PRO A 38 -16.40 -12.86 7.57
C PRO A 38 -16.23 -13.58 8.92
N ALA A 39 -15.81 -14.85 8.89
CA ALA A 39 -15.60 -15.69 10.07
C ALA A 39 -14.14 -15.76 10.52
N ASP A 40 -13.25 -14.92 9.97
CA ASP A 40 -11.85 -14.93 10.40
C ASP A 40 -11.69 -14.42 11.83
N THR A 41 -10.85 -15.13 12.59
CA THR A 41 -10.22 -14.58 13.79
C THR A 41 -8.89 -13.94 13.41
N ALA A 42 -8.28 -13.20 14.34
CA ALA A 42 -6.96 -12.61 14.11
C ALA A 42 -5.92 -13.70 13.78
N GLU A 43 -6.01 -14.86 14.42
CA GLU A 43 -5.13 -16.01 14.24
C GLU A 43 -5.36 -16.70 12.89
N SER A 44 -6.61 -16.91 12.48
CA SER A 44 -6.89 -17.57 11.19
C SER A 44 -6.44 -16.70 10.01
N LEU A 45 -6.63 -15.38 10.11
CA LEU A 45 -6.13 -14.43 9.13
C LEU A 45 -4.60 -14.37 9.16
N ALA A 46 -3.97 -14.32 10.33
CA ALA A 46 -2.51 -14.32 10.48
C ALA A 46 -1.89 -15.56 9.83
N ALA A 47 -2.43 -16.74 10.09
CA ALA A 47 -1.95 -17.99 9.51
C ALA A 47 -2.07 -18.00 7.97
N ARG A 48 -3.11 -17.36 7.42
CA ARG A 48 -3.27 -17.22 5.96
C ARG A 48 -2.25 -16.27 5.36
N VAL A 49 -2.01 -15.13 6.01
CA VAL A 49 -0.98 -14.16 5.60
C VAL A 49 0.42 -14.78 5.69
N LEU A 50 0.74 -15.49 6.77
CA LEU A 50 2.03 -16.16 6.94
C LEU A 50 2.31 -17.20 5.85
N ARG A 51 1.29 -17.94 5.39
CA ARG A 51 1.44 -18.84 4.22
C ARG A 51 1.79 -18.08 2.95
N ALA A 52 1.20 -16.90 2.73
CA ALA A 52 1.56 -16.05 1.61
C ALA A 52 2.99 -15.50 1.75
N GLU A 53 3.43 -15.13 2.96
CA GLU A 53 4.80 -14.69 3.24
C GLU A 53 5.83 -15.78 2.94
N HIS A 54 5.60 -17.01 3.41
CA HIS A 54 6.48 -18.15 3.13
C HIS A 54 6.62 -18.44 1.64
N ALA A 55 5.61 -18.10 0.83
CA ALA A 55 5.70 -18.19 -0.61
C ALA A 55 6.42 -16.98 -1.23
N LEU A 56 6.03 -15.77 -0.83
CA LEU A 56 6.48 -14.53 -1.45
C LEU A 56 7.95 -14.22 -1.13
N TYR A 57 8.31 -14.30 0.15
CA TYR A 57 9.60 -13.80 0.63
C TYR A 57 10.81 -14.54 0.03
N PRO A 58 10.88 -15.88 0.01
CA PRO A 58 12.04 -16.58 -0.56
C PRO A 58 12.24 -16.30 -2.06
N ARG A 59 11.15 -16.09 -2.81
CA ARG A 59 11.20 -15.75 -4.24
C ARG A 59 11.79 -14.36 -4.46
N VAL A 60 11.34 -13.37 -3.67
CA VAL A 60 11.89 -12.01 -3.73
C VAL A 60 13.37 -12.00 -3.36
N VAL A 61 13.74 -12.69 -2.27
CA VAL A 61 15.15 -12.80 -1.85
C VAL A 61 16.01 -13.43 -2.94
N HIS A 62 15.54 -14.51 -3.56
CA HIS A 62 16.23 -15.14 -4.68
C HIS A 62 16.41 -14.17 -5.87
N ALA A 63 15.37 -13.44 -6.24
CA ALA A 63 15.42 -12.50 -7.36
C ALA A 63 16.36 -11.31 -7.10
N VAL A 64 16.39 -10.79 -5.87
CA VAL A 64 17.37 -9.77 -5.46
C VAL A 64 18.79 -10.35 -5.49
N ALA A 65 19.01 -11.54 -4.91
CA ALA A 65 20.33 -12.18 -4.87
C ALA A 65 20.87 -12.55 -6.26
N ALA A 66 20.00 -12.90 -7.20
CA ALA A 66 20.34 -13.20 -8.59
C ALA A 66 20.54 -11.93 -9.45
N GLY A 67 20.39 -10.74 -8.88
CA GLY A 67 20.50 -9.47 -9.61
C GLY A 67 19.34 -9.19 -10.57
N MET A 68 18.24 -9.96 -10.46
CA MET A 68 17.02 -9.74 -11.26
C MET A 68 16.24 -8.53 -10.79
N ILE A 69 16.36 -8.19 -9.50
CA ILE A 69 15.76 -7.01 -8.87
C ILE A 69 16.87 -6.18 -8.25
N THR A 70 16.91 -4.89 -8.55
CA THR A 70 17.84 -3.95 -7.94
C THR A 70 17.12 -2.68 -7.48
N LEU A 71 17.70 -1.99 -6.50
CA LEU A 71 17.27 -0.65 -6.13
C LEU A 71 18.04 0.35 -7.00
N GLY A 72 17.34 0.97 -7.93
CA GLY A 72 17.87 2.01 -8.80
C GLY A 72 18.00 3.37 -8.11
N GLY A 73 18.57 4.34 -8.83
CA GLY A 73 18.64 5.73 -8.37
C GLY A 73 17.26 6.30 -8.04
N GLN A 74 17.21 7.17 -7.01
CA GLN A 74 15.97 7.76 -6.46
C GLN A 74 15.03 6.77 -5.75
N GLY A 75 15.54 5.62 -5.30
CA GLY A 75 14.76 4.67 -4.50
C GLY A 75 13.69 3.92 -5.30
N ARG A 76 13.92 3.67 -6.60
CA ARG A 76 12.97 2.93 -7.46
C ARG A 76 13.42 1.51 -7.70
N VAL A 77 12.50 0.56 -7.61
CA VAL A 77 12.78 -0.84 -7.95
C VAL A 77 12.98 -0.99 -9.47
N GLN A 78 14.07 -1.64 -9.85
CA GLN A 78 14.42 -1.96 -11.24
C GLN A 78 14.44 -3.47 -11.43
N TRP A 79 13.95 -3.93 -12.58
CA TRP A 79 13.92 -5.33 -12.97
C TRP A 79 14.83 -5.55 -14.16
N ALA A 80 15.73 -6.54 -14.07
CA ALA A 80 16.64 -6.90 -15.15
C ALA A 80 15.88 -7.75 -16.21
N GLY A 81 14.99 -7.11 -16.98
CA GLY A 81 14.26 -7.74 -18.09
C GLY A 81 12.98 -7.01 -18.51
N SER A 82 12.62 -7.10 -19.79
CA SER A 82 11.30 -6.67 -20.31
C SER A 82 10.32 -7.82 -20.12
N SER A 83 9.35 -7.65 -19.22
CA SER A 83 8.35 -8.65 -18.80
C SER A 83 8.94 -9.91 -18.17
N ILE A 84 8.62 -10.11 -16.89
CA ILE A 84 8.85 -11.41 -16.29
C ILE A 84 7.83 -12.38 -16.91
N GLY A 85 8.32 -13.53 -17.39
CA GLY A 85 7.51 -14.55 -18.02
C GLY A 85 6.28 -14.94 -17.19
N SER A 86 5.25 -15.41 -17.89
CA SER A 86 3.93 -15.82 -17.43
C SER A 86 3.88 -16.85 -16.30
N ASP A 87 5.02 -17.31 -15.79
CA ASP A 87 5.14 -18.30 -14.71
C ASP A 87 5.22 -17.65 -13.32
N LEU A 88 5.18 -16.32 -13.22
CA LEU A 88 5.02 -15.62 -11.95
C LEU A 88 3.56 -15.22 -11.76
N ASP A 89 2.75 -16.17 -11.29
CA ASP A 89 1.37 -15.95 -10.81
C ASP A 89 1.26 -14.92 -9.66
N PHE A 90 2.39 -14.42 -9.17
CA PHE A 90 2.48 -13.32 -8.23
C PHE A 90 2.67 -12.01 -8.98
N ALA A 91 1.69 -11.11 -8.87
CA ALA A 91 1.76 -9.74 -9.39
C ALA A 91 2.91 -8.98 -8.71
N LEU A 92 4.12 -9.15 -9.24
CA LEU A 92 5.26 -8.32 -8.95
C LEU A 92 4.99 -6.99 -9.64
N VAL A 93 4.91 -5.92 -8.85
CA VAL A 93 4.55 -4.59 -9.35
C VAL A 93 5.62 -4.15 -10.35
N PRO A 94 5.32 -4.06 -11.67
CA PRO A 94 6.29 -3.55 -12.61
C PRO A 94 6.56 -2.08 -12.31
N ALA A 95 7.80 -1.64 -12.56
CA ALA A 95 8.34 -0.32 -12.21
C ALA A 95 7.50 0.90 -12.70
N ALA A 96 6.52 0.70 -13.59
CA ALA A 96 5.65 1.75 -14.13
C ALA A 96 4.43 2.09 -13.24
N ALA A 97 4.12 1.33 -12.18
CA ALA A 97 2.96 1.61 -11.33
C ALA A 97 3.21 2.67 -10.23
N SER A 98 4.44 3.20 -10.09
CA SER A 98 4.72 4.37 -9.24
C SER A 98 4.30 5.66 -9.97
N ARG A 99 3.00 5.86 -10.16
CA ARG A 99 2.45 7.22 -10.28
C ARG A 99 1.97 7.61 -8.90
N ALA A 100 2.68 8.56 -8.33
CA ALA A 100 2.35 9.23 -7.08
C ALA A 100 0.84 9.52 -6.98
N SER A 101 0.18 8.89 -6.02
CA SER A 101 -1.01 9.50 -5.43
C SER A 101 -0.51 10.64 -4.53
N ALA A 102 -0.08 11.72 -5.16
CA ALA A 102 0.02 13.01 -4.51
C ALA A 102 -1.41 13.42 -4.15
N LEU A 103 -1.80 13.11 -2.92
CA LEU A 103 -2.93 13.75 -2.27
C LEU A 103 -2.60 15.25 -2.25
N ALA A 104 -3.22 15.99 -3.16
CA ALA A 104 -3.17 17.45 -3.13
C ALA A 104 -3.64 17.92 -1.75
N PRO A 105 -3.01 18.95 -1.15
CA PRO A 105 -3.51 19.51 0.10
C PRO A 105 -4.93 20.03 -0.12
N SER A 106 -5.86 19.57 0.71
CA SER A 106 -7.25 20.01 0.74
C SER A 106 -7.32 21.53 0.73
N ALA A 107 -7.82 22.11 -0.36
CA ALA A 107 -8.17 23.51 -0.41
C ALA A 107 -9.39 23.74 0.49
N GLU A 108 -9.24 24.58 1.51
CA GLU A 108 -10.39 25.08 2.28
C GLU A 108 -11.33 25.86 1.36
N PRO A 109 -12.66 25.73 1.54
CA PRO A 109 -13.60 26.55 0.78
C PRO A 109 -13.53 28.00 1.26
N ALA A 110 -13.12 28.88 0.35
CA ALA A 110 -13.22 30.32 0.51
C ALA A 110 -14.65 30.73 0.89
N THR A 111 -14.78 31.38 2.04
CA THR A 111 -16.01 32.03 2.49
C THR A 111 -16.27 33.27 1.62
N PRO A 112 -17.44 33.43 0.96
CA PRO A 112 -17.77 34.69 0.30
C PRO A 112 -18.15 35.77 1.34
N PRO A 113 -17.91 37.06 1.06
CA PRO A 113 -18.16 38.14 2.00
C PRO A 113 -19.66 38.42 2.20
N ALA A 114 -19.94 38.98 3.39
CA ALA A 114 -21.24 39.25 3.98
C ALA A 114 -22.26 39.94 3.06
N ALA A 115 -23.48 39.39 3.02
CA ALA A 115 -24.68 40.10 2.61
C ALA A 115 -25.47 40.55 3.86
N THR A 116 -25.73 41.84 3.91
CA THR A 116 -26.46 42.60 4.93
C THR A 116 -27.87 42.05 5.19
N MET A 117 -28.20 41.73 6.45
CA MET A 117 -29.56 41.85 6.97
C MET A 117 -29.52 42.43 8.38
N GLN A 118 -29.87 43.71 8.43
CA GLN A 118 -30.38 44.40 9.61
C GLN A 118 -31.67 43.68 10.08
N SER A 119 -31.85 43.59 11.41
CA SER A 119 -33.10 43.33 12.15
C SER A 119 -33.27 41.92 12.73
N LEU A 120 -33.72 41.89 14.00
CA LEU A 120 -33.89 40.76 14.94
C LEU A 120 -32.57 40.48 15.71
N TYR A 121 -32.27 41.07 16.88
CA TYR A 121 -33.07 41.25 18.10
C TYR A 121 -32.50 42.41 18.96
N PRO A 122 -33.32 43.36 19.47
CA PRO A 122 -32.89 44.32 20.48
C PRO A 122 -33.36 43.90 21.88
N ASN A 123 -32.44 43.83 22.85
CA ASN A 123 -32.67 43.57 24.29
C ASN A 123 -33.27 42.21 24.69
N LEU A 124 -32.39 41.30 25.11
CA LEU A 124 -32.51 40.43 26.29
C LEU A 124 -31.11 39.95 26.69
#